data_AF-A0A1C5SXK2-F1
#
_entry.id   AF-A0A1C5SXK2-F1
#
_cell.length_a   1.000
_cell.length_b   1.000
_cell.length_c   1.000
_cell.angle_alpha   90.00
_cell.angle_beta   90.00
_cell.angle_gamma   90.00
#
_symmetry.space_group_name_H-M   'P 1'
#
loop_
_entity.id
_entity.type
_entity.pdbx_description
1 polymer ?
#
loop_
_entity_poly.entity_id
_entity_poly.type
_entity_poly.pdbx_seq_one_letter_code
_entity_poly.pdbx_strand_id
1 'polypeptide(L)'
;MFGAFIGDIVGSKYEFNNIKTKKFPLFSRGCDYTDDTIMTVAVAKAIMLSYQEQFEKSENGKGFQEFLVEIMQDYGRRYPNPTGAYGGSFAKWLFQSNPKPYGSYGNGSAMRVSPCGLVAVTMDEALALARASACVSHNHPEGIKGAEAVSAAVFLAKSGKSKEEIRQYVSEHYYNLDFTLDSIRDSYQFDGSCQGSVPQAIVAFLESENFEDAIRNAISIGGDCDTTGAITGSIAWIYYAGYGNWATNRFDSSMQKIKTQAMTYLPKEFIDIADEFRDVCVARAGTNYHVGWCTPILNRSESKRYRTDWGKPSVPQREDWSSQITKQIKEAMTRFCSKYTNLSFVQVPQYTLEYIMAKEEHPDKKYSGAYHISHDKSMEKWRLRIQLDSKQLWFLSVFVRDDGRFEKYSLDKETANDSHYEFTNEQVIRKNIYAPGDENKYFHEILARYVQANGGEALLSQIMPYVTAQFHF
;
A
#
# COMPACT_ATOMS: atom_id res chain seq x y z
N MET A 1 8.58 -4.21 8.90
CA MET A 1 10.03 -4.21 8.63
C MET A 1 10.81 -4.99 9.68
N PHE A 2 10.74 -4.67 10.98
CA PHE A 2 11.53 -5.36 12.03
C PHE A 2 11.49 -6.90 11.99
N GLY A 3 10.36 -7.51 11.62
CA GLY A 3 10.28 -8.95 11.39
C GLY A 3 11.31 -9.51 10.41
N ALA A 4 11.50 -8.83 9.26
CA ALA A 4 12.50 -9.21 8.27
C ALA A 4 13.91 -9.09 8.86
N PHE A 5 14.20 -7.99 9.56
CA PHE A 5 15.50 -7.75 10.19
C PHE A 5 15.84 -8.81 11.22
N ILE A 6 14.87 -9.17 12.07
CA ILE A 6 15.08 -10.18 13.10
C ILE A 6 15.33 -11.55 12.46
N GLY A 7 14.54 -11.91 11.45
CA GLY A 7 14.71 -13.18 10.74
C GLY A 7 16.08 -13.31 10.08
N ASP A 8 16.50 -12.26 9.37
CA ASP A 8 17.83 -12.12 8.80
C ASP A 8 18.93 -12.26 9.87
N ILE A 9 18.93 -11.39 10.89
CA ILE A 9 19.96 -11.37 11.94
C ILE A 9 20.11 -12.72 12.65
N VAL A 10 18.99 -13.37 12.95
CA VAL A 10 18.99 -14.68 13.59
C VAL A 10 19.50 -15.75 12.62
N GLY A 11 19.07 -15.70 11.36
CA GLY A 11 19.37 -16.69 10.33
C GLY A 11 20.79 -16.64 9.78
N SER A 12 21.42 -15.47 9.74
CA SER A 12 22.75 -15.25 9.12
C SER A 12 23.85 -16.12 9.71
N LYS A 13 23.77 -16.41 11.02
CA LYS A 13 24.69 -17.34 11.68
C LYS A 13 24.58 -18.78 11.15
N TYR A 14 23.41 -19.16 10.67
CA TYR A 14 23.04 -20.54 10.38
C TYR A 14 23.01 -20.86 8.89
N GLU A 15 23.14 -19.88 7.99
CA GLU A 15 23.14 -20.06 6.53
C GLU A 15 24.23 -21.07 6.08
N PHE A 16 25.48 -20.87 6.49
CA PHE A 16 26.60 -21.78 6.18
C PHE A 16 26.92 -22.80 7.29
N ASN A 17 26.10 -22.82 8.35
CA ASN A 17 26.24 -23.73 9.47
C ASN A 17 24.85 -24.16 9.97
N ASN A 18 24.09 -24.79 9.07
CA ASN A 18 22.70 -25.15 9.30
C ASN A 18 22.50 -25.98 10.56
N ILE A 19 21.35 -25.78 11.20
CA ILE A 19 20.91 -26.59 12.33
C ILE A 19 19.53 -27.15 12.02
N LYS A 20 19.29 -28.39 12.42
CA LYS A 20 18.01 -29.09 12.18
C LYS A 20 17.17 -29.22 13.45
N THR A 21 17.14 -28.17 14.27
CA THR A 21 16.42 -28.15 15.55
C THR A 21 15.92 -26.75 15.90
N LYS A 22 14.78 -26.64 16.59
CA LYS A 22 14.28 -25.37 17.13
C LYS A 22 15.06 -24.89 18.36
N LYS A 23 15.88 -25.75 18.98
CA LYS A 23 16.59 -25.46 20.24
C LYS A 23 17.92 -24.78 19.98
N PHE A 24 17.89 -23.45 19.88
CA PHE A 24 19.09 -22.63 19.68
C PHE A 24 18.92 -21.22 20.28
N PRO A 25 20.01 -20.50 20.61
CA PRO A 25 19.90 -19.11 21.01
C PRO A 25 19.50 -18.24 19.81
N LEU A 26 18.41 -17.47 19.93
CA LEU A 26 17.97 -16.56 18.86
C LEU A 26 19.07 -15.55 18.52
N PHE A 27 19.61 -14.88 19.56
CA PHE A 27 20.69 -13.92 19.41
C PHE A 27 21.94 -14.46 20.10
N SER A 28 23.05 -14.50 19.37
CA SER A 28 24.34 -14.95 19.91
C SER A 28 25.50 -14.33 19.14
N ARG A 29 26.73 -14.57 19.61
CA ARG A 29 27.93 -14.17 18.86
C ARG A 29 27.90 -14.82 17.47
N GLY A 30 28.13 -14.00 16.44
CA GLY A 30 28.10 -14.40 15.03
C GLY A 30 26.79 -14.09 14.30
N CYS A 31 25.72 -13.70 15.02
CA CYS A 31 24.55 -13.09 14.38
C CYS A 31 24.90 -11.67 13.91
N ASP A 32 24.44 -11.31 12.72
CA ASP A 32 24.58 -9.98 12.13
C ASP A 32 23.52 -9.79 11.02
N TYR A 33 23.23 -8.56 10.62
CA TYR A 33 22.35 -8.31 9.47
C TYR A 33 23.10 -8.58 8.14
N THR A 34 22.35 -8.91 7.10
CA THR A 34 22.87 -9.26 5.77
C THR A 34 22.30 -8.33 4.69
N ASP A 35 22.44 -8.70 3.41
CA ASP A 35 21.83 -7.97 2.32
C ASP A 35 20.30 -7.94 2.36
N ASP A 36 19.65 -8.90 3.01
CA ASP A 36 18.21 -8.94 3.27
C ASP A 36 17.71 -7.68 3.97
N THR A 37 18.30 -7.36 5.11
CA THR A 37 17.99 -6.14 5.87
C THR A 37 18.31 -4.90 5.05
N ILE A 38 19.50 -4.85 4.44
CA ILE A 38 19.96 -3.66 3.70
C ILE A 38 19.01 -3.38 2.52
N MET A 39 18.62 -4.40 1.77
CA MET A 39 17.73 -4.27 0.62
C MET A 39 16.28 -4.04 1.04
N THR A 40 15.84 -4.57 2.18
CA THR A 40 14.53 -4.23 2.76
C THR A 40 14.45 -2.74 3.12
N VAL A 41 15.51 -2.19 3.72
CA VAL A 41 15.62 -0.75 4.03
C VAL A 41 15.62 0.07 2.73
N ALA A 42 16.38 -0.35 1.72
CA ALA A 42 16.43 0.33 0.43
C ALA A 42 15.04 0.39 -0.26
N VAL A 43 14.28 -0.71 -0.25
CA VAL A 43 12.92 -0.74 -0.79
C VAL A 43 12.00 0.21 -0.02
N ALA A 44 12.05 0.20 1.32
CA ALA A 44 11.25 1.11 2.15
C ALA A 44 11.57 2.59 1.87
N LYS A 45 12.86 2.94 1.78
CA LYS A 45 13.28 4.32 1.49
C LYS A 45 12.86 4.76 0.09
N ALA A 46 12.99 3.90 -0.91
CA ALA A 46 12.53 4.18 -2.27
C ALA A 46 11.01 4.38 -2.34
N ILE A 47 10.23 3.60 -1.59
CA ILE A 47 8.78 3.79 -1.46
C ILE A 47 8.45 5.18 -0.91
N MET A 48 9.11 5.60 0.19
CA MET A 48 8.84 6.90 0.82
C MET A 48 9.20 8.07 -0.10
N LEU A 49 10.33 7.98 -0.80
CA LEU A 49 10.73 9.00 -1.78
C LEU A 49 9.78 9.06 -2.98
N SER A 50 9.36 7.91 -3.49
CA SER A 50 8.41 7.85 -4.62
C SER A 50 7.03 8.37 -4.22
N TYR A 51 6.57 8.06 -3.00
CA TYR A 51 5.33 8.59 -2.44
C TYR A 51 5.35 10.12 -2.40
N GLN A 52 6.42 10.71 -1.86
CA GLN A 52 6.60 12.17 -1.81
C GLN A 52 6.66 12.79 -3.22
N GLU A 53 7.37 12.17 -4.15
CA GLU A 53 7.47 12.65 -5.53
C GLU A 53 6.11 12.61 -6.25
N GLN A 54 5.34 11.53 -6.08
CA GLN A 54 4.02 11.41 -6.71
C GLN A 54 3.02 12.40 -6.10
N PHE A 55 3.14 12.68 -4.81
CA PHE A 55 2.37 13.71 -4.12
C PHE A 55 2.63 15.09 -4.73
N GLU A 56 3.91 15.46 -4.87
CA GLU A 56 4.30 16.78 -5.37
C GLU A 56 4.03 16.97 -6.86
N LYS A 57 4.12 15.91 -7.67
CA LYS A 57 4.09 16.00 -9.14
C LYS A 57 2.90 15.31 -9.79
N SER A 58 1.88 14.95 -9.00
CA SER A 58 0.63 14.35 -9.49
C SER A 58 0.88 13.17 -10.43
N GLU A 59 1.71 12.22 -10.01
CA GLU A 59 2.04 10.98 -10.74
C GLU A 59 2.87 11.14 -12.03
N ASN A 60 3.35 12.36 -12.33
CA ASN A 60 4.20 12.65 -13.50
C ASN A 60 5.69 12.75 -13.14
N GLY A 61 6.02 12.53 -11.87
CA GLY A 61 7.40 12.56 -11.39
C GLY A 61 8.17 11.29 -11.69
N LYS A 62 9.37 11.25 -11.14
CA LYS A 62 10.25 10.08 -11.16
C LYS A 62 9.54 8.85 -10.59
N GLY A 63 9.71 7.70 -11.24
CA GLY A 63 9.07 6.45 -10.85
C GLY A 63 9.71 5.77 -9.64
N PHE A 64 8.95 4.87 -9.00
CA PHE A 64 9.42 4.03 -7.91
C PHE A 64 10.65 3.23 -8.30
N GLN A 65 10.70 2.64 -9.50
CA GLN A 65 11.84 1.84 -9.95
C GLN A 65 13.11 2.68 -10.09
N GLU A 66 12.98 3.94 -10.49
CA GLU A 66 14.13 4.83 -10.63
C GLU A 66 14.72 5.17 -9.25
N PHE A 67 13.87 5.52 -8.27
CA PHE A 67 14.33 5.66 -6.88
C PHE A 67 14.90 4.35 -6.33
N LEU A 68 14.24 3.22 -6.60
CA LEU A 68 14.67 1.93 -6.10
C LEU A 68 16.07 1.56 -6.58
N VAL A 69 16.37 1.74 -7.88
CA VAL A 69 17.70 1.46 -8.41
C VAL A 69 18.76 2.32 -7.73
N GLU A 70 18.52 3.63 -7.64
CA GLU A 70 19.48 4.55 -7.02
C GLU A 70 19.74 4.22 -5.56
N ILE A 71 18.68 4.00 -4.78
CA ILE A 71 18.79 3.69 -3.34
C ILE A 71 19.43 2.32 -3.13
N MET A 72 19.05 1.28 -3.90
CA MET A 72 19.68 -0.03 -3.77
C MET A 72 21.18 0.05 -4.06
N GLN A 73 21.60 0.79 -5.09
CA GLN A 73 23.02 0.98 -5.40
C GLN A 73 23.74 1.82 -4.33
N ASP A 74 23.12 2.87 -3.80
CA ASP A 74 23.68 3.68 -2.71
C ASP A 74 23.94 2.81 -1.47
N TYR A 75 22.92 2.10 -0.97
CA TYR A 75 23.06 1.24 0.21
C TYR A 75 24.02 0.09 -0.04
N GLY A 76 23.98 -0.54 -1.22
CA GLY A 76 24.95 -1.58 -1.58
C GLY A 76 26.41 -1.11 -1.60
N ARG A 77 26.65 0.17 -1.92
CA ARG A 77 27.99 0.78 -1.88
C ARG A 77 28.40 1.24 -0.49
N ARG A 78 27.46 1.72 0.33
CA ARG A 78 27.72 2.14 1.73
C ARG A 78 27.90 0.96 2.67
N TYR A 79 27.29 -0.18 2.37
CA TYR A 79 27.38 -1.42 3.13
C TYR A 79 27.91 -2.57 2.24
N PRO A 80 29.15 -2.49 1.73
CA PRO A 80 29.64 -3.38 0.67
C PRO A 80 29.95 -4.82 1.13
N ASN A 81 30.08 -5.05 2.43
CA ASN A 81 30.48 -6.33 3.01
C ASN A 81 29.48 -6.81 4.07
N PRO A 82 28.20 -7.05 3.72
CA PRO A 82 27.29 -7.70 4.65
C PRO A 82 27.79 -9.11 4.99
N THR A 83 27.39 -9.61 6.16
CA THR A 83 27.56 -11.04 6.45
C THR A 83 26.90 -11.87 5.34
N GLY A 84 27.53 -12.97 4.91
CA GLY A 84 27.08 -13.78 3.76
C GLY A 84 27.44 -13.22 2.37
N ALA A 85 27.67 -11.90 2.28
CA ALA A 85 27.93 -11.14 1.04
C ALA A 85 26.77 -11.15 0.03
N TYR A 86 26.72 -10.12 -0.82
CA TYR A 86 25.74 -10.08 -1.91
C TYR A 86 25.96 -11.23 -2.91
N GLY A 87 24.87 -11.84 -3.39
CA GLY A 87 24.93 -12.81 -4.48
C GLY A 87 25.68 -12.26 -5.70
N GLY A 88 26.56 -13.05 -6.32
CA GLY A 88 27.58 -12.53 -7.25
C GLY A 88 27.06 -11.73 -8.46
N SER A 89 25.91 -12.10 -9.04
CA SER A 89 25.28 -11.32 -10.12
C SER A 89 24.65 -10.02 -9.60
N PHE A 90 24.10 -10.05 -8.38
CA PHE A 90 23.52 -8.88 -7.74
C PHE A 90 24.61 -7.89 -7.29
N ALA A 91 25.72 -8.38 -6.76
CA ALA A 91 26.90 -7.58 -6.47
C ALA A 91 27.36 -6.82 -7.73
N LYS A 92 27.49 -7.50 -8.87
CA LYS A 92 27.81 -6.83 -10.16
C LYS A 92 26.79 -5.74 -10.52
N TRP A 93 25.50 -6.02 -10.34
CA TRP A 93 24.42 -5.06 -10.59
C TRP A 93 24.53 -3.79 -9.71
N LEU A 94 24.92 -3.93 -8.44
CA LEU A 94 25.08 -2.79 -7.51
C LEU A 94 26.16 -1.77 -7.96
N PHE A 95 27.21 -2.25 -8.64
CA PHE A 95 28.34 -1.41 -9.07
C PHE A 95 28.30 -1.00 -10.55
N GLN A 96 27.28 -1.43 -11.31
CA GLN A 96 27.10 -0.97 -12.69
C GLN A 96 26.63 0.49 -12.75
N SER A 97 27.08 1.23 -13.76
CA SER A 97 26.64 2.62 -13.97
C SER A 97 25.18 2.73 -14.44
N ASN A 98 24.71 1.78 -15.25
CA ASN A 98 23.34 1.70 -15.74
C ASN A 98 22.86 0.24 -15.62
N PRO A 99 22.53 -0.20 -14.41
CA PRO A 99 22.25 -1.61 -14.17
C PRO A 99 20.99 -2.05 -14.90
N LYS A 100 21.03 -3.26 -15.48
CA LYS A 100 19.88 -3.90 -16.13
C LYS A 100 19.51 -5.17 -15.39
N PRO A 101 18.21 -5.51 -15.31
CA PRO A 101 17.81 -6.79 -14.73
C PRO A 101 18.38 -7.94 -15.56
N TYR A 102 18.73 -9.04 -14.89
CA TYR A 102 19.57 -10.10 -15.47
C TYR A 102 18.90 -11.48 -15.45
N GLY A 103 17.56 -11.53 -15.45
CA GLY A 103 16.79 -12.76 -15.59
C GLY A 103 16.87 -13.69 -14.37
N SER A 104 17.15 -13.15 -13.19
CA SER A 104 17.26 -13.96 -11.96
C SER A 104 15.90 -14.45 -11.47
N TYR A 105 15.83 -15.74 -11.14
CA TYR A 105 14.74 -16.40 -10.43
C TYR A 105 15.04 -16.58 -8.92
N GLY A 106 16.12 -15.96 -8.44
CA GLY A 106 16.60 -16.07 -7.06
C GLY A 106 15.67 -15.41 -6.04
N ASN A 107 15.75 -15.89 -4.80
CA ASN A 107 14.96 -15.42 -3.65
C ASN A 107 15.28 -13.98 -3.20
N GLY A 108 16.34 -13.37 -3.73
CA GLY A 108 16.72 -11.96 -3.53
C GLY A 108 15.65 -10.93 -3.92
N SER A 109 14.66 -11.29 -4.72
CA SER A 109 13.47 -10.48 -4.95
C SER A 109 12.46 -10.57 -3.80
N ALA A 110 12.29 -11.75 -3.21
CA ALA A 110 11.27 -12.07 -2.21
C ALA A 110 11.67 -11.60 -0.80
N MET A 111 12.95 -11.67 -0.46
CA MET A 111 13.43 -11.32 0.89
C MET A 111 13.26 -9.84 1.26
N ARG A 112 13.27 -8.96 0.26
CA ARG A 112 13.26 -7.50 0.44
C ARG A 112 11.90 -6.80 0.30
N VAL A 113 10.84 -7.53 -0.08
CA VAL A 113 9.57 -6.93 -0.54
C VAL A 113 8.51 -6.76 0.55
N SER A 114 8.83 -7.09 1.80
CA SER A 114 7.90 -6.83 2.91
C SER A 114 7.39 -5.37 2.99
N PRO A 115 8.16 -4.32 2.65
CA PRO A 115 7.63 -2.95 2.61
C PRO A 115 6.50 -2.79 1.58
N CYS A 116 6.55 -3.49 0.44
CA CYS A 116 5.51 -3.40 -0.60
C CYS A 116 4.14 -3.84 -0.05
N GLY A 117 4.08 -4.97 0.67
CA GLY A 117 2.84 -5.44 1.30
C GLY A 117 2.39 -4.58 2.48
N LEU A 118 3.34 -4.03 3.25
CA LEU A 118 3.04 -3.18 4.41
C LEU A 118 2.42 -1.83 4.02
N VAL A 119 2.96 -1.18 3.00
CA VAL A 119 2.55 0.18 2.60
C VAL A 119 1.28 0.21 1.74
N ALA A 120 0.98 -0.90 1.06
CA ALA A 120 -0.11 -0.98 0.12
C ALA A 120 -1.47 -0.88 0.82
N VAL A 121 -2.43 -0.17 0.24
CA VAL A 121 -3.79 -0.07 0.79
C VAL A 121 -4.79 -1.01 0.13
N THR A 122 -4.38 -1.65 -0.98
CA THR A 122 -5.12 -2.68 -1.71
C THR A 122 -4.20 -3.85 -2.07
N MET A 123 -4.77 -5.03 -2.29
CA MET A 123 -4.01 -6.20 -2.76
C MET A 123 -3.32 -5.90 -4.10
N ASP A 124 -4.03 -5.28 -5.04
CA ASP A 124 -3.49 -4.95 -6.37
C ASP A 124 -2.27 -4.02 -6.26
N GLU A 125 -2.28 -3.05 -5.34
CA GLU A 125 -1.13 -2.20 -5.07
C GLU A 125 0.03 -3.00 -4.47
N ALA A 126 -0.24 -3.92 -3.55
CA ALA A 126 0.79 -4.78 -2.95
C ALA A 126 1.50 -5.64 -4.00
N LEU A 127 0.74 -6.20 -4.94
CA LEU A 127 1.27 -7.00 -6.05
C LEU A 127 2.02 -6.13 -7.06
N ALA A 128 1.47 -4.98 -7.45
CA ALA A 128 2.11 -4.09 -8.41
C ALA A 128 3.47 -3.55 -7.89
N LEU A 129 3.54 -3.21 -6.61
CA LEU A 129 4.80 -2.79 -5.97
C LEU A 129 5.81 -3.93 -5.91
N ALA A 130 5.38 -5.15 -5.60
CA ALA A 130 6.26 -6.32 -5.59
C ALA A 130 6.82 -6.62 -6.99
N ARG A 131 5.98 -6.58 -8.03
CA ARG A 131 6.40 -6.72 -9.44
C ARG A 131 7.44 -5.67 -9.81
N ALA A 132 7.15 -4.41 -9.52
CA ALA A 132 8.05 -3.30 -9.82
C ALA A 132 9.40 -3.46 -9.07
N SER A 133 9.36 -3.90 -7.81
CA SER A 133 10.55 -4.16 -7.00
C SER A 133 11.39 -5.34 -7.51
N ALA A 134 10.75 -6.42 -7.95
CA ALA A 134 11.46 -7.57 -8.51
C ALA A 134 12.10 -7.22 -9.87
N CYS A 135 11.36 -6.54 -10.75
CA CYS A 135 11.76 -6.29 -12.14
C CYS A 135 13.06 -5.46 -12.32
N VAL A 136 13.57 -4.78 -11.29
CA VAL A 136 14.83 -4.03 -11.40
C VAL A 136 16.07 -4.92 -11.44
N SER A 137 16.00 -6.15 -10.89
CA SER A 137 17.10 -7.13 -10.88
C SER A 137 16.69 -8.56 -11.24
N HIS A 138 15.52 -8.99 -10.76
CA HIS A 138 14.98 -10.36 -10.84
C HIS A 138 13.74 -10.40 -11.75
N ASN A 139 13.90 -10.06 -13.03
CA ASN A 139 12.79 -10.00 -13.99
C ASN A 139 12.38 -11.37 -14.57
N HIS A 140 12.83 -12.48 -13.97
CA HIS A 140 12.32 -13.81 -14.30
C HIS A 140 10.91 -14.01 -13.71
N PRO A 141 9.99 -14.72 -14.39
CA PRO A 141 8.65 -14.99 -13.85
C PRO A 141 8.66 -15.56 -12.41
N GLU A 142 9.51 -16.55 -12.12
CA GLU A 142 9.62 -17.09 -10.75
C GLU A 142 10.16 -16.09 -9.72
N GLY A 143 11.07 -15.18 -10.12
CA GLY A 143 11.56 -14.12 -9.23
C GLY A 143 10.47 -13.11 -8.87
N ILE A 144 9.64 -12.77 -9.86
CA ILE A 144 8.47 -11.89 -9.67
C ILE A 144 7.41 -12.60 -8.81
N LYS A 145 7.11 -13.85 -9.12
CA LYS A 145 6.16 -14.71 -8.41
C LYS A 145 6.50 -14.86 -6.93
N GLY A 146 7.78 -15.07 -6.60
CA GLY A 146 8.25 -15.13 -5.22
C GLY A 146 8.02 -13.82 -4.46
N ALA A 147 8.33 -12.69 -5.09
CA ALA A 147 8.08 -11.37 -4.52
C ALA A 147 6.58 -11.09 -4.29
N GLU A 148 5.75 -11.42 -5.27
CA GLU A 148 4.29 -11.28 -5.16
C GLU A 148 3.70 -12.14 -4.04
N ALA A 149 4.12 -13.41 -3.93
CA ALA A 149 3.66 -14.32 -2.89
C ALA A 149 3.95 -13.77 -1.48
N VAL A 150 5.17 -13.29 -1.25
CA VAL A 150 5.57 -12.70 0.05
C VAL A 150 4.82 -11.39 0.31
N SER A 151 4.74 -10.49 -0.68
CA SER A 151 4.01 -9.22 -0.53
C SER A 151 2.53 -9.44 -0.23
N ALA A 152 1.89 -10.40 -0.91
CA ALA A 152 0.51 -10.79 -0.66
C ALA A 152 0.32 -11.37 0.74
N ALA A 153 1.19 -12.28 1.19
CA ALA A 153 1.11 -12.86 2.53
C ALA A 153 1.25 -11.77 3.62
N VAL A 154 2.19 -10.83 3.43
CA VAL A 154 2.35 -9.67 4.32
C VAL A 154 1.11 -8.76 4.31
N PHE A 155 0.54 -8.48 3.14
CA PHE A 155 -0.68 -7.68 3.01
C PHE A 155 -1.87 -8.34 3.70
N LEU A 156 -2.10 -9.64 3.47
CA LEU A 156 -3.18 -10.41 4.11
C LEU A 156 -3.02 -10.45 5.64
N ALA A 157 -1.81 -10.72 6.12
CA ALA A 157 -1.50 -10.69 7.55
C ALA A 157 -1.78 -9.31 8.16
N LYS A 158 -1.37 -8.23 7.49
CA LYS A 158 -1.69 -6.86 7.87
C LYS A 158 -3.20 -6.58 7.89
N SER A 159 -3.94 -7.12 6.94
CA SER A 159 -5.40 -7.00 6.85
C SER A 159 -6.15 -7.90 7.85
N GLY A 160 -5.45 -8.58 8.76
CA GLY A 160 -6.05 -9.40 9.81
C GLY A 160 -6.59 -10.74 9.32
N LYS A 161 -6.14 -11.23 8.16
CA LYS A 161 -6.52 -12.53 7.63
C LYS A 161 -5.90 -13.67 8.44
N SER A 162 -6.66 -14.75 8.59
CA SER A 162 -6.20 -15.96 9.27
C SER A 162 -5.10 -16.66 8.46
N LYS A 163 -4.31 -17.51 9.14
CA LYS A 163 -3.30 -18.34 8.48
C LYS A 163 -3.88 -19.23 7.38
N GLU A 164 -5.09 -19.76 7.58
CA GLU A 164 -5.73 -20.60 6.57
C GLU A 164 -6.13 -19.80 5.33
N GLU A 165 -6.68 -18.59 5.49
CA GLU A 165 -6.94 -17.69 4.37
C GLU A 165 -5.65 -17.31 3.61
N ILE A 166 -4.55 -17.07 4.35
CA ILE A 166 -3.23 -16.80 3.75
C ILE A 166 -2.71 -18.02 2.98
N ARG A 167 -2.79 -19.22 3.59
CA ARG A 167 -2.38 -20.48 2.96
C ARG A 167 -3.16 -20.71 1.67
N GLN A 168 -4.48 -20.57 1.73
CA GLN A 168 -5.37 -20.77 0.59
C GLN A 168 -5.00 -19.81 -0.55
N TYR A 169 -4.90 -18.51 -0.27
CA TYR A 169 -4.55 -17.53 -1.29
C TYR A 169 -3.20 -17.81 -1.94
N VAL A 170 -2.17 -18.11 -1.15
CA VAL A 170 -0.83 -18.41 -1.70
C VAL A 170 -0.85 -19.71 -2.52
N SER A 171 -1.60 -20.72 -2.09
CA SER A 171 -1.73 -22.01 -2.78
C SER A 171 -2.47 -21.91 -4.11
N GLU A 172 -3.52 -21.10 -4.16
CA GLU A 172 -4.33 -20.88 -5.37
C GLU A 172 -3.59 -20.04 -6.41
N HIS A 173 -2.73 -19.11 -5.98
CA HIS A 173 -2.14 -18.12 -6.89
C HIS A 173 -0.64 -18.30 -7.17
N TYR A 174 0.12 -18.97 -6.29
CA TYR A 174 1.58 -18.99 -6.39
C TYR A 174 2.19 -20.39 -6.20
N TYR A 175 2.20 -20.92 -4.97
CA TYR A 175 3.00 -22.09 -4.62
C TYR A 175 2.18 -23.11 -3.87
N ASN A 176 2.35 -24.40 -4.19
CA ASN A 176 1.76 -25.46 -3.39
C ASN A 176 2.40 -25.46 -1.99
N LEU A 177 1.58 -25.29 -0.95
CA LEU A 177 1.99 -25.29 0.45
C LEU A 177 1.57 -26.58 1.19
N ASP A 178 1.18 -27.63 0.46
CA ASP A 178 0.75 -28.93 1.00
C ASP A 178 1.95 -29.80 1.42
N PHE A 179 2.65 -29.33 2.46
CA PHE A 179 3.71 -30.06 3.15
C PHE A 179 3.85 -29.52 4.58
N THR A 180 4.58 -30.26 5.42
CA THR A 180 4.92 -29.79 6.77
C THR A 180 6.40 -29.52 6.93
N LEU A 181 6.79 -28.62 7.83
CA LEU A 181 8.21 -28.39 8.10
C LEU A 181 8.91 -29.66 8.57
N ASP A 182 8.25 -30.45 9.41
CA ASP A 182 8.80 -31.70 9.91
C ASP A 182 9.03 -32.72 8.79
N SER A 183 8.18 -32.74 7.75
CA SER A 183 8.38 -33.63 6.60
C SER A 183 9.62 -33.30 5.76
N ILE A 184 10.07 -32.03 5.78
CA ILE A 184 11.22 -31.56 5.00
C ILE A 184 12.48 -31.32 5.84
N ARG A 185 12.37 -31.28 7.17
CA ARG A 185 13.44 -30.83 8.07
C ARG A 185 14.76 -31.55 7.83
N ASP A 186 14.70 -32.87 7.70
CA ASP A 186 15.90 -33.71 7.54
C ASP A 186 16.49 -33.64 6.12
N SER A 187 15.69 -33.31 5.11
CA SER A 187 16.07 -33.38 3.70
C SER A 187 16.32 -32.03 3.03
N TYR A 188 15.69 -30.95 3.51
CA TYR A 188 15.82 -29.61 2.93
C TYR A 188 17.27 -29.11 3.00
N GLN A 189 17.75 -28.49 1.93
CA GLN A 189 19.11 -27.98 1.80
C GLN A 189 19.06 -26.53 1.29
N PHE A 190 20.24 -25.90 1.20
CA PHE A 190 20.35 -24.55 0.65
C PHE A 190 19.76 -24.48 -0.77
N ASP A 191 18.83 -23.56 -0.97
CA ASP A 191 18.23 -23.24 -2.27
C ASP A 191 18.02 -21.72 -2.38
N GLY A 192 18.84 -21.08 -3.22
CA GLY A 192 18.78 -19.63 -3.47
C GLY A 192 17.65 -19.21 -4.42
N SER A 193 16.75 -20.11 -4.81
CA SER A 193 15.65 -19.84 -5.74
C SER A 193 14.34 -19.50 -5.05
N CYS A 194 13.50 -18.67 -5.69
CA CYS A 194 12.17 -18.37 -5.14
C CYS A 194 11.34 -19.64 -4.93
N GLN A 195 11.26 -20.53 -5.92
CA GLN A 195 10.47 -21.78 -5.79
C GLN A 195 11.00 -22.74 -4.73
N GLY A 196 12.29 -22.64 -4.40
CA GLY A 196 12.96 -23.52 -3.44
C GLY A 196 12.99 -23.00 -2.02
N SER A 197 12.78 -21.69 -1.78
CA SER A 197 12.83 -21.10 -0.44
C SER A 197 11.55 -20.39 0.02
N VAL A 198 10.80 -19.75 -0.88
CA VAL A 198 9.61 -18.97 -0.53
C VAL A 198 8.50 -19.84 0.06
N PRO A 199 8.14 -21.01 -0.53
CA PRO A 199 7.13 -21.90 0.06
C PRO A 199 7.49 -22.32 1.49
N GLN A 200 8.76 -22.67 1.73
CA GLN A 200 9.29 -23.14 3.01
C GLN A 200 9.21 -22.03 4.06
N ALA A 201 9.58 -20.80 3.69
CA ALA A 201 9.48 -19.64 4.57
C ALA A 201 8.02 -19.29 4.91
N ILE A 202 7.09 -19.42 3.96
CA ILE A 202 5.67 -19.18 4.21
C ILE A 202 5.11 -20.29 5.12
N VAL A 203 5.41 -21.57 4.87
CA VAL A 203 4.99 -22.68 5.75
C VAL A 203 5.59 -22.53 7.15
N ALA A 204 6.82 -22.03 7.28
CA ALA A 204 7.43 -21.73 8.58
C ALA A 204 6.60 -20.72 9.41
N PHE A 205 6.03 -19.72 8.75
CA PHE A 205 5.05 -18.83 9.37
C PHE A 205 3.72 -19.56 9.66
N LEU A 206 3.18 -20.31 8.69
CA LEU A 206 1.87 -20.95 8.84
C LEU A 206 1.84 -21.96 10.00
N GLU A 207 2.90 -22.71 10.23
CA GLU A 207 2.98 -23.68 11.35
C GLU A 207 3.36 -23.07 12.70
N SER A 208 3.66 -21.78 12.77
CA SER A 208 4.13 -21.17 14.02
C SER A 208 3.01 -20.93 15.04
N GLU A 209 3.36 -20.80 16.31
CA GLU A 209 2.39 -20.41 17.36
C GLU A 209 2.54 -18.96 17.82
N ASN A 210 3.74 -18.39 17.64
CA ASN A 210 4.09 -17.01 17.97
C ASN A 210 5.27 -16.55 17.11
N PHE A 211 5.67 -15.29 17.25
CA PHE A 211 6.73 -14.71 16.43
C PHE A 211 8.08 -15.42 16.60
N GLU A 212 8.49 -15.73 17.84
CA GLU A 212 9.74 -16.45 18.07
C GLU A 212 9.72 -17.84 17.46
N ASP A 213 8.62 -18.57 17.63
CA ASP A 213 8.46 -19.90 17.04
C ASP A 213 8.48 -19.87 15.50
N ALA A 214 7.97 -18.80 14.87
CA ALA A 214 8.09 -18.61 13.41
C ALA A 214 9.54 -18.50 12.95
N ILE A 215 10.36 -17.71 13.66
CA ILE A 215 11.79 -17.62 13.35
C ILE A 215 12.46 -18.97 13.60
N ARG A 216 12.16 -19.64 14.72
CA ARG A 216 12.69 -20.97 15.02
C ARG A 216 12.32 -21.99 13.95
N ASN A 217 11.09 -21.96 13.45
CA ASN A 217 10.62 -22.79 12.34
C ASN A 217 11.51 -22.64 11.11
N ALA A 218 11.72 -21.40 10.65
CA ALA A 218 12.52 -21.12 9.46
C ALA A 218 13.98 -21.58 9.62
N ILE A 219 14.63 -21.26 10.73
CA ILE A 219 16.03 -21.64 10.93
C ILE A 219 16.21 -23.15 11.11
N SER A 220 15.26 -23.79 11.80
CA SER A 220 15.36 -25.21 12.16
C SER A 220 15.17 -26.17 11.00
N ILE A 221 14.75 -25.71 9.82
CA ILE A 221 14.78 -26.52 8.59
C ILE A 221 16.09 -26.36 7.82
N GLY A 222 17.00 -25.45 8.22
CA GLY A 222 18.25 -25.19 7.51
C GLY A 222 18.05 -24.49 6.16
N GLY A 223 19.04 -24.63 5.27
CA GLY A 223 19.09 -23.98 3.97
C GLY A 223 19.62 -22.55 4.02
N ASP A 224 19.01 -21.69 3.22
CA ASP A 224 19.29 -20.25 3.13
C ASP A 224 18.59 -19.53 4.31
N CYS A 225 19.21 -19.62 5.49
CA CYS A 225 18.55 -19.37 6.79
C CYS A 225 18.26 -17.90 7.08
N ASP A 226 19.15 -16.99 6.71
CA ASP A 226 18.91 -15.55 6.70
C ASP A 226 17.74 -15.21 5.78
N THR A 227 17.75 -15.68 4.52
CA THR A 227 16.69 -15.37 3.56
C THR A 227 15.33 -15.91 3.98
N THR A 228 15.26 -17.20 4.31
CA THR A 228 14.02 -17.83 4.79
C THR A 228 13.55 -17.22 6.10
N GLY A 229 14.49 -16.91 7.01
CA GLY A 229 14.23 -16.17 8.23
C GLY A 229 13.61 -14.80 7.97
N ALA A 230 14.19 -14.00 7.07
CA ALA A 230 13.71 -12.67 6.72
C ALA A 230 12.29 -12.72 6.13
N ILE A 231 12.04 -13.64 5.20
CA ILE A 231 10.71 -13.83 4.61
C ILE A 231 9.69 -14.24 5.69
N THR A 232 9.97 -15.30 6.45
CA THR A 232 9.08 -15.77 7.52
C THR A 232 8.82 -14.68 8.56
N GLY A 233 9.88 -14.03 9.01
CA GLY A 233 9.81 -12.97 10.01
C GLY A 233 8.99 -11.79 9.54
N SER A 234 9.08 -11.43 8.25
CA SER A 234 8.32 -10.32 7.69
C SER A 234 6.80 -10.52 7.76
N ILE A 235 6.33 -11.75 7.51
CA ILE A 235 4.92 -12.13 7.58
C ILE A 235 4.49 -12.29 9.04
N ALA A 236 5.26 -13.04 9.82
CA ALA A 236 4.96 -13.35 11.21
C ALA A 236 4.89 -12.09 12.09
N TRP A 237 5.78 -11.11 11.87
CA TRP A 237 5.83 -9.90 12.69
C TRP A 237 4.54 -9.10 12.64
N ILE A 238 4.01 -8.84 11.45
CA ILE A 238 2.77 -8.08 11.30
C ILE A 238 1.56 -8.90 11.75
N TYR A 239 1.57 -10.22 11.49
CA TYR A 239 0.51 -11.12 11.90
C TYR A 239 0.35 -11.18 13.43
N TYR A 240 1.43 -11.47 14.16
CA TYR A 240 1.37 -11.66 15.61
C TYR A 240 1.26 -10.36 16.39
N ALA A 241 1.84 -9.26 15.89
CA ALA A 241 1.57 -7.95 16.47
C ALA A 241 0.09 -7.60 16.34
N GLY A 242 -0.50 -7.86 15.17
CA GLY A 242 -1.78 -7.28 14.75
C GLY A 242 -1.59 -5.82 14.33
N TYR A 243 -2.32 -5.39 13.28
CA TYR A 243 -2.08 -4.09 12.65
C TYR A 243 -2.15 -2.89 13.61
N GLY A 244 -3.16 -2.83 14.49
CA GLY A 244 -3.30 -1.69 15.43
C GLY A 244 -2.14 -1.58 16.43
N ASN A 245 -1.69 -2.70 16.97
CA ASN A 245 -0.52 -2.77 17.86
C ASN A 245 0.77 -2.45 17.11
N TRP A 246 0.93 -2.98 15.90
CA TRP A 246 2.06 -2.65 15.03
C TRP A 246 2.13 -1.16 14.68
N ALA A 247 0.99 -0.57 14.31
CA ALA A 247 0.86 0.85 13.96
C ALA A 247 1.25 1.77 15.12
N THR A 248 0.79 1.41 16.33
CA THR A 248 1.10 2.15 17.56
C THR A 248 2.40 1.74 18.25
N ASN A 249 3.18 0.85 17.63
CA ASN A 249 4.44 0.33 18.18
C ASN A 249 4.28 -0.28 19.60
N ARG A 250 3.15 -0.93 19.86
CA ARG A 250 2.80 -1.59 21.13
C ARG A 250 2.82 -3.11 20.97
N PHE A 251 3.93 -3.74 21.30
CA PHE A 251 4.09 -5.20 21.21
C PHE A 251 3.95 -5.88 22.57
N ASP A 252 3.67 -7.18 22.57
CA ASP A 252 3.77 -7.98 23.78
C ASP A 252 5.21 -8.01 24.32
N SER A 253 5.37 -8.43 25.57
CA SER A 253 6.66 -8.40 26.26
C SER A 253 7.74 -9.27 25.59
N SER A 254 7.36 -10.33 24.88
CA SER A 254 8.30 -11.21 24.18
C SER A 254 8.80 -10.54 22.90
N MET A 255 7.87 -10.10 22.04
CA MET A 255 8.20 -9.38 20.80
C MET A 255 9.00 -8.10 21.09
N GLN A 256 8.66 -7.37 22.15
CA GLN A 256 9.39 -6.17 22.54
C GLN A 256 10.84 -6.47 22.94
N LYS A 257 11.08 -7.55 23.70
CA LYS A 257 12.45 -7.99 24.05
C LYS A 257 13.25 -8.37 22.81
N ILE A 258 12.64 -9.13 21.91
CA ILE A 258 13.28 -9.55 20.65
C ILE A 258 13.61 -8.33 19.78
N LYS A 259 12.68 -7.37 19.65
CA LYS A 259 12.91 -6.11 18.93
C LYS A 259 14.08 -5.33 19.53
N THR A 260 14.07 -5.11 20.84
CA THR A 260 15.13 -4.36 21.53
C THR A 260 16.49 -5.03 21.35
N GLN A 261 16.56 -6.36 21.42
CA GLN A 261 17.79 -7.10 21.19
C GLN A 261 18.26 -6.95 19.74
N ALA A 262 17.37 -7.11 18.76
CA ALA A 262 17.73 -6.96 17.34
C ALA A 262 18.24 -5.55 16.99
N MET A 263 17.70 -4.50 17.62
CA MET A 263 18.16 -3.12 17.42
C MET A 263 19.64 -2.91 17.81
N THR A 264 20.21 -3.77 18.65
CA THR A 264 21.65 -3.70 19.01
C THR A 264 22.59 -4.15 17.89
N TYR A 265 22.05 -4.86 16.87
CA TYR A 265 22.78 -5.29 15.69
C TYR A 265 22.66 -4.31 14.53
N LEU A 266 21.69 -3.40 14.56
CA LEU A 266 21.33 -2.56 13.42
C LEU A 266 22.00 -1.17 13.47
N PRO A 267 22.42 -0.62 12.32
CA PRO A 267 22.73 0.81 12.22
C PRO A 267 21.52 1.67 12.62
N LYS A 268 21.78 2.80 13.29
CA LYS A 268 20.73 3.74 13.69
C LYS A 268 19.85 4.17 12.52
N GLU A 269 20.45 4.41 11.35
CA GLU A 269 19.73 4.78 10.12
C GLU A 269 18.66 3.75 9.73
N PHE A 270 18.92 2.44 9.91
CA PHE A 270 17.97 1.40 9.52
C PHE A 270 16.76 1.37 10.45
N ILE A 271 17.00 1.65 11.74
CA ILE A 271 15.96 1.80 12.76
C ILE A 271 15.10 3.03 12.43
N ASP A 272 15.73 4.17 12.16
CA ASP A 272 15.04 5.43 11.85
C ASP A 272 14.16 5.27 10.60
N ILE A 273 14.66 4.62 9.54
CA ILE A 273 13.89 4.36 8.32
C ILE A 273 12.73 3.41 8.58
N ALA A 274 12.90 2.39 9.42
CA ALA A 274 11.82 1.48 9.75
C ALA A 274 10.69 2.17 10.53
N ASP A 275 11.02 3.13 11.40
CA ASP A 275 10.04 3.94 12.12
C ASP A 275 9.35 4.96 11.19
N GLU A 276 10.11 5.71 10.38
CA GLU A 276 9.57 6.65 9.36
C GLU A 276 8.62 5.92 8.40
N PHE A 277 9.01 4.73 7.94
CA PHE A 277 8.21 3.92 7.04
C PHE A 277 6.93 3.41 7.68
N ARG A 278 6.94 3.03 8.97
CA ARG A 278 5.72 2.67 9.70
C ARG A 278 4.76 3.84 9.70
N ASP A 279 5.24 5.05 9.98
CA ASP A 279 4.40 6.25 10.07
C ASP A 279 3.76 6.55 8.70
N VAL A 280 4.50 6.40 7.59
CA VAL A 280 3.94 6.47 6.22
C VAL A 280 2.87 5.41 5.98
N CYS A 281 3.07 4.16 6.41
CA CYS A 281 2.07 3.10 6.26
C CYS A 281 0.77 3.41 7.02
N VAL A 282 0.89 3.94 8.24
CA VAL A 282 -0.26 4.31 9.08
C VAL A 282 -1.02 5.47 8.45
N ALA A 283 -0.31 6.52 8.03
CA ALA A 283 -0.91 7.67 7.36
C ALA A 283 -1.69 7.23 6.12
N ARG A 284 -1.06 6.45 5.22
CA ARG A 284 -1.70 5.97 3.99
C ARG A 284 -2.93 5.12 4.23
N ALA A 285 -2.88 4.18 5.18
CA ALA A 285 -4.01 3.33 5.50
C ALA A 285 -5.18 4.15 6.07
N GLY A 286 -4.88 5.13 6.94
CA GLY A 286 -5.85 6.10 7.44
C GLY A 286 -6.50 6.87 6.30
N THR A 287 -5.70 7.48 5.41
CA THR A 287 -6.19 8.18 4.22
C THR A 287 -7.12 7.29 3.41
N ASN A 288 -6.69 6.08 3.06
CA ASN A 288 -7.52 5.18 2.27
C ASN A 288 -8.83 4.78 2.97
N TYR A 289 -8.80 4.54 4.29
CA TYR A 289 -10.02 4.25 5.06
C TYR A 289 -11.00 5.44 5.05
N HIS A 290 -10.49 6.67 5.24
CA HIS A 290 -11.31 7.87 5.36
C HIS A 290 -11.81 8.39 4.00
N VAL A 291 -10.97 8.38 2.97
CA VAL A 291 -11.29 8.99 1.66
C VAL A 291 -11.40 7.98 0.51
N GLY A 292 -11.16 6.68 0.75
CA GLY A 292 -11.33 5.61 -0.24
C GLY A 292 -10.21 5.53 -1.29
N TRP A 293 -9.13 6.29 -1.14
CA TRP A 293 -7.95 6.29 -2.00
C TRP A 293 -6.75 6.90 -1.25
N CYS A 294 -5.53 6.73 -1.76
CA CYS A 294 -4.35 7.43 -1.28
C CYS A 294 -3.42 7.75 -2.47
N THR A 295 -2.54 8.74 -2.32
CA THR A 295 -1.51 9.06 -3.31
C THR A 295 -0.78 7.78 -3.75
N PRO A 296 -0.62 7.48 -5.04
CA PRO A 296 0.04 6.25 -5.44
C PRO A 296 1.55 6.34 -5.20
N ILE A 297 2.18 5.19 -4.98
CA ILE A 297 3.64 5.09 -4.92
C ILE A 297 4.24 4.94 -6.32
N LEU A 298 3.56 4.21 -7.19
CA LEU A 298 3.95 4.05 -8.59
C LEU A 298 3.51 5.28 -9.39
N ASN A 299 4.38 5.79 -10.26
CA ASN A 299 3.97 6.86 -11.17
C ASN A 299 2.95 6.35 -12.20
N ARG A 300 2.39 7.25 -13.03
CA ARG A 300 1.35 6.88 -14.01
C ARG A 300 1.78 5.76 -14.96
N SER A 301 3.04 5.78 -15.41
CA SER A 301 3.57 4.79 -16.36
C SER A 301 3.75 3.41 -15.71
N GLU A 302 4.28 3.39 -14.49
CA GLU A 302 4.49 2.18 -13.71
C GLU A 302 3.15 1.57 -13.26
N SER A 303 2.21 2.41 -12.84
CA SER A 303 0.86 1.99 -12.49
C SER A 303 0.19 1.26 -13.66
N LYS A 304 0.25 1.80 -14.87
CA LYS A 304 -0.26 1.13 -16.08
C LYS A 304 0.45 -0.19 -16.36
N ARG A 305 1.76 -0.27 -16.11
CA ARG A 305 2.57 -1.45 -16.41
C ARG A 305 2.38 -2.58 -15.40
N TYR A 306 2.23 -2.27 -14.12
CA TYR A 306 2.30 -3.26 -13.04
C TYR A 306 0.96 -3.55 -12.37
N ARG A 307 -0.07 -2.71 -12.54
CA ARG A 307 -1.44 -2.99 -12.04
C ARG A 307 -2.28 -3.87 -12.97
N THR A 308 -1.87 -4.08 -14.22
CA THR A 308 -2.58 -5.00 -15.14
C THR A 308 -2.20 -6.46 -14.85
N ASP A 309 -3.17 -7.37 -14.99
CA ASP A 309 -2.97 -8.83 -14.83
C ASP A 309 -1.80 -9.33 -15.70
N TRP A 310 -0.65 -9.51 -15.08
CA TRP A 310 0.54 -10.05 -15.71
C TRP A 310 0.34 -11.57 -15.85
N GLY A 311 0.07 -12.06 -17.06
CA GLY A 311 0.10 -13.50 -17.38
C GLY A 311 -1.23 -14.27 -17.44
N LYS A 312 -2.41 -13.63 -17.47
CA LYS A 312 -3.65 -14.34 -17.88
C LYS A 312 -3.80 -14.33 -19.41
N PRO A 313 -4.16 -15.44 -20.08
CA PRO A 313 -4.63 -15.41 -21.46
C PRO A 313 -5.85 -14.50 -21.55
N SER A 314 -5.95 -13.73 -22.64
CA SER A 314 -7.10 -12.86 -22.92
C SER A 314 -8.42 -13.63 -22.80
N VAL A 315 -9.24 -13.29 -21.81
CA VAL A 315 -10.61 -13.81 -21.69
C VAL A 315 -11.47 -13.14 -22.77
N PRO A 316 -12.31 -13.89 -23.52
CA PRO A 316 -13.09 -13.34 -24.62
C PRO A 316 -14.12 -12.32 -24.11
N GLN A 317 -14.30 -11.25 -24.91
CA GLN A 317 -15.29 -10.19 -24.69
C GLN A 317 -16.66 -10.79 -24.31
N ARG A 318 -17.16 -10.47 -23.11
CA ARG A 318 -18.58 -10.68 -22.77
C ARG A 318 -19.39 -9.48 -23.22
N GLU A 319 -20.57 -9.80 -23.74
CA GLU A 319 -21.53 -8.89 -24.36
C GLU A 319 -21.97 -7.73 -23.46
N ASP A 320 -22.33 -6.64 -24.14
CA ASP A 320 -22.64 -5.33 -23.62
C ASP A 320 -24.00 -5.27 -22.90
N TRP A 321 -23.97 -5.38 -21.57
CA TRP A 321 -25.11 -5.17 -20.67
C TRP A 321 -25.32 -3.69 -20.29
N SER A 322 -24.54 -2.74 -20.83
CA SER A 322 -24.57 -1.34 -20.39
C SER A 322 -25.86 -0.60 -20.80
N SER A 323 -26.44 -0.92 -21.95
CA SER A 323 -27.48 -0.09 -22.57
C SER A 323 -28.82 -0.05 -21.81
N GLN A 324 -29.21 -1.13 -21.12
CA GLN A 324 -30.50 -1.21 -20.41
C GLN A 324 -30.47 -0.57 -19.02
N ILE A 325 -29.35 -0.72 -18.28
CA ILE A 325 -29.18 -0.15 -16.94
C ILE A 325 -29.03 1.38 -17.03
N THR A 326 -28.28 1.89 -18.02
CA THR A 326 -28.13 3.33 -18.24
C THR A 326 -29.45 4.03 -18.59
N LYS A 327 -30.38 3.34 -19.25
CA LYS A 327 -31.69 3.91 -19.62
C LYS A 327 -32.63 4.02 -18.41
N GLN A 328 -32.70 2.99 -17.56
CA GLN A 328 -33.53 3.03 -16.35
C GLN A 328 -33.01 4.05 -15.32
N ILE A 329 -31.68 4.20 -15.20
CA ILE A 329 -31.04 5.20 -14.33
C ILE A 329 -31.30 6.63 -14.85
N LYS A 330 -31.15 6.87 -16.17
CA LYS A 330 -31.51 8.16 -16.80
C LYS A 330 -32.97 8.52 -16.54
N GLU A 331 -33.91 7.61 -16.75
CA GLU A 331 -35.34 7.86 -16.57
C GLU A 331 -35.76 8.07 -15.09
N ALA A 332 -35.05 7.46 -14.13
CA ALA A 332 -35.27 7.66 -12.70
C ALA A 332 -34.72 9.02 -12.22
N MET A 333 -33.53 9.41 -12.66
CA MET A 333 -32.90 10.70 -12.30
C MET A 333 -33.60 11.89 -12.97
N THR A 334 -34.04 11.75 -14.23
CA THR A 334 -34.86 12.78 -14.89
C THR A 334 -36.19 12.98 -14.17
N ARG A 335 -36.89 11.91 -13.74
CA ARG A 335 -38.13 12.02 -12.95
C ARG A 335 -37.91 12.69 -11.58
N PHE A 336 -36.75 12.48 -10.97
CA PHE A 336 -36.36 13.15 -9.72
C PHE A 336 -36.11 14.65 -9.93
N CYS A 337 -35.38 15.05 -10.98
CA CYS A 337 -35.07 16.44 -11.30
C CYS A 337 -36.29 17.24 -11.82
N SER A 338 -37.17 16.61 -12.62
CA SER A 338 -38.35 17.25 -13.20
C SER A 338 -39.49 17.46 -12.20
N LYS A 339 -39.53 16.73 -11.08
CA LYS A 339 -40.59 16.87 -10.06
C LYS A 339 -40.49 18.17 -9.25
N TYR A 340 -39.34 18.88 -9.29
CA TYR A 340 -39.09 20.05 -8.44
C TYR A 340 -38.50 21.26 -9.16
N THR A 341 -38.56 21.30 -10.49
CA THR A 341 -38.13 22.46 -11.28
C THR A 341 -39.33 23.19 -11.86
N ASN A 342 -39.85 24.14 -11.10
CA ASN A 342 -40.58 25.27 -11.67
C ASN A 342 -40.22 26.51 -10.87
N LEU A 343 -39.21 27.24 -11.33
CA LEU A 343 -39.09 28.69 -11.23
C LEU A 343 -37.99 29.13 -12.19
N SER A 344 -38.38 30.05 -13.06
CA SER A 344 -37.81 30.35 -14.36
C SER A 344 -36.87 31.56 -14.34
N PHE A 345 -35.99 31.60 -15.36
CA PHE A 345 -35.15 32.71 -15.84
C PHE A 345 -33.90 33.05 -15.04
N VAL A 346 -32.74 32.54 -15.48
CA VAL A 346 -31.70 33.22 -16.30
C VAL A 346 -30.80 32.08 -16.84
N GLN A 347 -30.35 32.15 -18.10
CA GLN A 347 -29.41 31.19 -18.69
C GLN A 347 -28.09 31.16 -17.89
N VAL A 348 -27.92 30.13 -17.05
CA VAL A 348 -26.70 29.85 -16.26
C VAL A 348 -26.50 28.32 -16.26
N PRO A 349 -25.27 27.78 -16.39
CA PRO A 349 -25.08 26.36 -16.66
C PRO A 349 -25.54 25.50 -15.49
N GLN A 350 -26.38 24.51 -15.78
CA GLN A 350 -26.80 23.49 -14.83
C GLN A 350 -25.63 22.52 -14.57
N TYR A 351 -25.37 22.14 -13.32
CA TYR A 351 -24.52 20.99 -13.00
C TYR A 351 -25.27 19.67 -13.26
N THR A 352 -25.60 19.41 -14.53
CA THR A 352 -26.24 18.17 -14.99
C THR A 352 -25.23 17.03 -15.16
N LEU A 353 -25.71 15.79 -15.32
CA LEU A 353 -24.87 14.66 -15.70
C LEU A 353 -24.16 14.89 -17.06
N GLU A 354 -24.75 15.67 -17.97
CA GLU A 354 -24.12 16.11 -19.22
C GLU A 354 -22.87 16.98 -18.96
N TYR A 355 -22.85 17.78 -17.89
CA TYR A 355 -21.68 18.56 -17.46
C TYR A 355 -20.55 17.68 -16.89
N ILE A 356 -20.90 16.56 -16.24
CA ILE A 356 -19.96 15.59 -15.69
C ILE A 356 -19.38 14.70 -16.81
N MET A 357 -20.22 14.23 -17.73
CA MET A 357 -19.83 13.39 -18.86
C MET A 357 -19.00 14.16 -19.91
N ALA A 358 -19.30 15.44 -20.15
CA ALA A 358 -18.52 16.28 -21.07
C ALA A 358 -17.05 16.50 -20.61
N LYS A 359 -16.76 16.37 -19.31
CA LYS A 359 -15.38 16.45 -18.78
C LYS A 359 -14.58 15.16 -19.01
N GLU A 360 -15.26 14.01 -19.10
CA GLU A 360 -14.66 12.72 -19.46
C GLU A 360 -14.34 12.65 -20.96
N GLU A 361 -15.20 13.23 -21.81
CA GLU A 361 -14.96 13.34 -23.26
C GLU A 361 -13.94 14.43 -23.65
N HIS A 362 -13.80 15.50 -22.84
CA HIS A 362 -12.92 16.65 -23.12
C HIS A 362 -12.10 17.11 -21.89
N PRO A 363 -11.00 16.41 -21.53
CA PRO A 363 -10.23 16.65 -20.32
C PRO A 363 -9.49 18.00 -20.25
N ASP A 364 -9.31 18.70 -21.38
CA ASP A 364 -8.49 19.92 -21.49
C ASP A 364 -9.26 21.24 -21.25
N LYS A 365 -10.59 21.18 -21.04
CA LYS A 365 -11.40 22.39 -20.77
C LYS A 365 -11.38 22.75 -19.28
N LYS A 366 -11.08 24.01 -18.95
CA LYS A 366 -11.25 24.55 -17.58
C LYS A 366 -12.74 24.80 -17.30
N TYR A 367 -13.26 24.17 -16.24
CA TYR A 367 -14.62 24.37 -15.74
C TYR A 367 -14.55 25.00 -14.34
N SER A 368 -15.42 25.98 -14.04
CA SER A 368 -15.40 26.67 -12.75
C SER A 368 -15.90 25.78 -11.61
N GLY A 369 -15.05 25.50 -10.62
CA GLY A 369 -15.44 24.96 -9.31
C GLY A 369 -15.22 23.46 -9.06
N ALA A 370 -14.86 22.65 -10.06
CA ALA A 370 -14.55 21.22 -9.85
C ALA A 370 -13.07 20.93 -10.11
N TYR A 371 -12.32 20.57 -9.06
CA TYR A 371 -10.89 20.26 -9.17
C TYR A 371 -10.69 18.91 -9.87
N HIS A 372 -11.36 17.86 -9.39
CA HIS A 372 -11.18 16.51 -9.91
C HIS A 372 -12.46 15.67 -9.75
N ILE A 373 -12.72 14.75 -10.68
CA ILE A 373 -13.81 13.76 -10.61
C ILE A 373 -13.20 12.39 -10.91
N SER A 374 -13.52 11.39 -10.10
CA SER A 374 -13.03 10.01 -10.28
C SER A 374 -14.14 8.97 -10.04
N HIS A 375 -14.06 7.84 -10.75
CA HIS A 375 -14.95 6.69 -10.59
C HIS A 375 -14.15 5.47 -10.14
N ASP A 376 -14.53 4.91 -8.99
CA ASP A 376 -14.01 3.65 -8.51
C ASP A 376 -14.99 2.52 -8.86
N LYS A 377 -14.68 1.82 -9.95
CA LYS A 377 -15.47 0.69 -10.48
C LYS A 377 -15.44 -0.53 -9.57
N SER A 378 -14.46 -0.65 -8.67
CA SER A 378 -14.37 -1.77 -7.72
C SER A 378 -15.28 -1.58 -6.52
N MET A 379 -15.60 -0.33 -6.18
CA MET A 379 -16.45 0.04 -5.06
C MET A 379 -17.82 0.59 -5.48
N GLU A 380 -18.09 0.66 -6.79
CA GLU A 380 -19.33 1.20 -7.38
C GLU A 380 -19.63 2.65 -6.92
N LYS A 381 -18.61 3.53 -6.95
CA LYS A 381 -18.67 4.88 -6.37
C LYS A 381 -17.97 5.96 -7.20
N TRP A 382 -18.59 7.13 -7.22
CA TRP A 382 -18.09 8.38 -7.77
C TRP A 382 -17.60 9.31 -6.66
N ARG A 383 -16.55 10.07 -6.95
CA ARG A 383 -16.06 11.15 -6.09
C ARG A 383 -15.91 12.44 -6.86
N LEU A 384 -16.49 13.52 -6.33
CA LEU A 384 -16.28 14.89 -6.76
C LEU A 384 -15.40 15.63 -5.74
N ARG A 385 -14.23 16.11 -6.17
CA ARG A 385 -13.35 16.99 -5.37
C ARG A 385 -13.51 18.44 -5.79
N ILE A 386 -13.76 19.30 -4.80
CA ILE A 386 -13.90 20.75 -4.93
C ILE A 386 -12.73 21.38 -4.16
N GLN A 387 -11.87 22.11 -4.84
CA GLN A 387 -10.76 22.83 -4.22
C GLN A 387 -11.30 24.05 -3.48
N LEU A 388 -10.92 24.20 -2.21
CA LEU A 388 -11.41 25.25 -1.32
C LEU A 388 -10.44 26.42 -1.14
N ASP A 389 -9.15 26.25 -1.40
CA ASP A 389 -8.20 27.34 -1.27
C ASP A 389 -7.42 27.58 -2.56
N SER A 390 -6.74 28.71 -2.64
CA SER A 390 -5.84 29.09 -3.72
C SER A 390 -4.50 28.34 -3.71
N LYS A 391 -4.16 27.69 -2.59
CA LYS A 391 -2.89 27.00 -2.36
C LYS A 391 -2.93 25.49 -2.68
N GLN A 392 -4.08 24.98 -3.10
CA GLN A 392 -4.36 23.56 -3.32
C GLN A 392 -4.17 22.69 -2.08
N LEU A 393 -4.42 23.21 -0.88
CA LEU A 393 -4.27 22.44 0.36
C LEU A 393 -5.60 21.88 0.85
N TRP A 394 -6.69 22.65 0.76
CA TRP A 394 -8.00 22.24 1.27
C TRP A 394 -8.96 21.80 0.16
N PHE A 395 -9.65 20.68 0.39
CA PHE A 395 -10.63 20.12 -0.55
C PHE A 395 -11.90 19.65 0.15
N LEU A 396 -13.05 19.89 -0.47
CA LEU A 396 -14.31 19.25 -0.14
C LEU A 396 -14.55 18.09 -1.11
N SER A 397 -14.69 16.88 -0.58
CA SER A 397 -15.00 15.67 -1.33
C SER A 397 -16.44 15.23 -1.10
N VAL A 398 -17.14 14.86 -2.18
CA VAL A 398 -18.51 14.33 -2.14
C VAL A 398 -18.52 12.96 -2.80
N PHE A 399 -19.00 11.94 -2.10
CA PHE A 399 -19.03 10.54 -2.55
C PHE A 399 -20.46 10.08 -2.84
N VAL A 400 -20.66 9.49 -4.00
CA VAL A 400 -21.96 9.04 -4.51
C VAL A 400 -21.83 7.64 -5.06
N ARG A 401 -22.74 6.73 -4.74
CA ARG A 401 -22.77 5.37 -5.31
C ARG A 401 -23.26 5.39 -6.75
N ASP A 402 -22.99 4.32 -7.48
CA ASP A 402 -23.44 4.15 -8.87
C ASP A 402 -24.98 4.18 -9.02
N ASP A 403 -25.71 3.83 -7.95
CA ASP A 403 -27.17 3.96 -7.88
C ASP A 403 -27.67 5.38 -7.55
N GLY A 404 -26.75 6.36 -7.47
CA GLY A 404 -27.03 7.76 -7.18
C GLY A 404 -27.21 8.07 -5.70
N ARG A 405 -27.12 7.09 -4.80
CA ARG A 405 -27.21 7.35 -3.35
C ARG A 405 -25.94 8.02 -2.85
N PHE A 406 -26.13 9.11 -2.12
CA PHE A 406 -25.07 9.75 -1.38
C PHE A 406 -24.54 8.83 -0.27
N GLU A 407 -23.22 8.73 -0.15
CA GLU A 407 -22.59 7.92 0.89
C GLU A 407 -21.97 8.78 1.99
N LYS A 408 -21.04 9.66 1.63
CA LYS A 408 -20.34 10.54 2.60
C LYS A 408 -19.74 11.77 1.92
N TYR A 409 -19.36 12.74 2.75
CA TYR A 409 -18.61 13.93 2.36
C TYR A 409 -17.39 14.04 3.29
N SER A 410 -16.27 14.57 2.81
CA SER A 410 -15.07 14.80 3.63
C SER A 410 -14.45 16.17 3.37
N LEU A 411 -13.88 16.75 4.42
CA LEU A 411 -12.97 17.88 4.31
C LEU A 411 -11.54 17.37 4.45
N ASP A 412 -10.77 17.54 3.39
CA ASP A 412 -9.43 16.98 3.25
C ASP A 412 -8.42 18.14 3.26
N LYS A 413 -7.36 18.03 4.07
CA LYS A 413 -6.20 18.92 3.97
C LYS A 413 -4.97 18.14 3.55
N GLU A 414 -4.45 18.49 2.39
CA GLU A 414 -3.31 17.86 1.76
C GLU A 414 -2.03 18.52 2.34
N THR A 415 -1.56 18.01 3.48
CA THR A 415 -0.23 18.29 4.07
C THR A 415 0.59 17.02 4.14
N ALA A 416 1.90 17.09 4.43
CA ALA A 416 2.80 15.93 4.55
C ALA A 416 2.27 14.79 5.46
N ASN A 417 1.34 15.11 6.37
CA ASN A 417 0.45 14.16 7.03
C ASN A 417 -0.97 14.42 6.52
N ASP A 418 -1.50 13.53 5.68
CA ASP A 418 -2.88 13.56 5.20
C ASP A 418 -3.86 13.69 6.37
N SER A 419 -4.35 14.90 6.60
CA SER A 419 -5.16 15.21 7.78
C SER A 419 -6.63 15.26 7.40
N HIS A 420 -7.43 14.46 8.09
CA HIS A 420 -8.89 14.46 7.96
C HIS A 420 -9.52 15.32 9.06
N TYR A 421 -10.60 16.03 8.71
CA TYR A 421 -11.29 16.90 9.67
C TYR A 421 -12.78 16.61 9.72
N GLU A 422 -13.31 16.57 10.94
CA GLU A 422 -14.74 16.44 11.18
C GLU A 422 -15.38 17.82 11.39
N PHE A 423 -16.62 17.95 10.90
CA PHE A 423 -17.45 19.12 11.19
C PHE A 423 -18.06 18.95 12.59
N THR A 424 -17.58 19.75 13.53
CA THR A 424 -18.28 19.91 14.81
C THR A 424 -19.49 20.80 14.60
N ASN A 425 -20.61 20.44 15.24
CA ASN A 425 -21.79 21.31 15.29
C ASN A 425 -22.36 21.68 13.90
N GLU A 426 -22.63 20.66 13.07
CA GLU A 426 -23.18 20.79 11.70
C GLU A 426 -24.39 21.73 11.63
N GLN A 427 -25.24 21.76 12.65
CA GLN A 427 -26.42 22.62 12.70
C GLN A 427 -26.08 24.12 12.66
N VAL A 428 -24.98 24.54 13.29
CA VAL A 428 -24.54 25.94 13.29
C VAL A 428 -23.93 26.30 11.94
N ILE A 429 -23.10 25.41 11.37
CA ILE A 429 -22.54 25.62 10.03
C ILE A 429 -23.69 25.77 9.04
N ARG A 430 -24.66 24.83 9.05
CA ARG A 430 -25.89 24.90 8.25
C ARG A 430 -26.49 26.29 8.39
N LYS A 431 -26.89 26.73 9.58
CA LYS A 431 -27.50 28.07 9.78
C LYS A 431 -26.71 29.23 9.17
N ASN A 432 -25.37 29.17 9.16
CA ASN A 432 -24.53 30.23 8.59
C ASN A 432 -24.45 30.20 7.05
N ILE A 433 -24.48 29.01 6.44
CA ILE A 433 -24.38 28.84 4.98
C ILE A 433 -25.74 28.62 4.30
N TYR A 434 -26.79 28.53 5.09
CA TYR A 434 -28.13 28.17 4.68
C TYR A 434 -28.87 29.33 4.03
N ALA A 435 -29.45 29.07 2.86
CA ALA A 435 -30.39 29.98 2.23
C ALA A 435 -31.84 29.60 2.57
N PRO A 436 -32.77 30.57 2.68
CA PRO A 436 -34.20 30.27 2.83
C PRO A 436 -34.68 29.28 1.75
N GLY A 437 -35.42 28.23 2.13
CA GLY A 437 -35.84 27.18 1.19
C GLY A 437 -34.94 25.94 1.13
N ASP A 438 -33.88 25.88 1.94
CA ASP A 438 -32.98 24.72 2.03
C ASP A 438 -33.38 23.73 3.15
N GLU A 439 -34.57 23.87 3.76
CA GLU A 439 -34.96 23.21 5.02
C GLU A 439 -34.92 21.69 4.91
N ASN A 440 -35.13 21.18 3.69
CA ASN A 440 -35.23 19.76 3.37
C ASN A 440 -34.00 19.23 2.62
N LYS A 441 -32.94 20.02 2.46
CA LYS A 441 -31.76 19.64 1.67
C LYS A 441 -30.66 19.02 2.52
N TYR A 442 -29.93 18.09 1.90
CA TYR A 442 -28.80 17.44 2.56
C TYR A 442 -27.59 18.39 2.67
N PHE A 443 -26.78 18.25 3.72
CA PHE A 443 -25.71 19.21 4.04
C PHE A 443 -24.69 19.38 2.92
N HIS A 444 -24.28 18.28 2.30
CA HIS A 444 -23.29 18.29 1.22
C HIS A 444 -23.77 19.09 0.00
N GLU A 445 -25.07 19.08 -0.28
CA GLU A 445 -25.66 19.89 -1.35
C GLU A 445 -25.61 21.38 -1.02
N ILE A 446 -25.83 21.73 0.25
CA ILE A 446 -25.73 23.11 0.74
C ILE A 446 -24.27 23.59 0.61
N LEU A 447 -23.29 22.77 1.02
CA LEU A 447 -21.86 23.08 0.89
C LEU A 447 -21.44 23.28 -0.57
N ALA A 448 -21.79 22.35 -1.46
CA ALA A 448 -21.44 22.43 -2.88
C ALA A 448 -22.04 23.67 -3.55
N ARG A 449 -23.31 23.99 -3.25
CA ARG A 449 -23.97 25.21 -3.75
C ARG A 449 -23.34 26.47 -3.17
N TYR A 450 -22.93 26.46 -1.91
CA TYR A 450 -22.26 27.60 -1.30
C TYR A 450 -20.91 27.86 -1.97
N VAL A 451 -20.11 26.83 -2.26
CA VAL A 451 -18.85 26.98 -3.02
C VAL A 451 -19.11 27.53 -4.41
N GLN A 452 -20.14 27.06 -5.10
CA GLN A 452 -20.52 27.59 -6.41
C GLN A 452 -20.86 29.08 -6.35
N ALA A 453 -21.64 29.49 -5.36
CA ALA A 453 -22.15 30.86 -5.27
C ALA A 453 -21.10 31.85 -4.74
N ASN A 454 -20.26 31.43 -3.79
CA ASN A 454 -19.40 32.33 -3.01
C ASN A 454 -17.90 32.02 -3.16
N GLY A 455 -17.54 30.92 -3.82
CA GLY A 455 -16.15 30.46 -3.96
C GLY A 455 -15.68 29.56 -2.81
N GLY A 456 -14.61 28.82 -3.07
CA GLY A 456 -14.03 27.86 -2.13
C GLY A 456 -13.50 28.51 -0.86
N GLU A 457 -12.74 29.61 -1.01
CA GLU A 457 -12.07 30.31 0.12
C GLU A 457 -13.12 30.87 1.09
N ALA A 458 -14.27 31.30 0.55
CA ALA A 458 -15.40 31.75 1.35
C ALA A 458 -16.00 30.59 2.15
N LEU A 459 -16.22 29.41 1.54
CA LEU A 459 -16.68 28.25 2.30
C LEU A 459 -15.69 27.86 3.39
N LEU A 460 -14.40 27.78 3.04
CA LEU A 460 -13.33 27.42 3.97
C LEU A 460 -13.36 28.34 5.19
N SER A 461 -13.39 29.66 4.99
CA SER A 461 -13.47 30.62 6.09
C SER A 461 -14.70 30.45 6.98
N GLN A 462 -15.84 29.99 6.44
CA GLN A 462 -17.06 29.77 7.21
C GLN A 462 -17.02 28.50 8.06
N ILE A 463 -16.37 27.45 7.56
CA ILE A 463 -16.33 26.15 8.23
C ILE A 463 -15.16 26.04 9.21
N MET A 464 -14.04 26.73 8.96
CA MET A 464 -12.81 26.64 9.79
C MET A 464 -13.04 26.78 11.31
N PRO A 465 -13.91 27.67 11.82
CA PRO A 465 -14.19 27.76 13.26
C PRO A 465 -14.88 26.53 13.87
N TYR A 466 -15.44 25.67 13.02
CA TYR A 466 -16.26 24.51 13.38
C TYR A 466 -15.62 23.18 12.97
N VAL A 467 -14.40 23.22 12.47
CA VAL A 467 -13.68 22.06 11.96
C VAL A 467 -12.60 21.69 12.98
N THR A 468 -12.66 20.48 13.55
CA THR A 468 -11.64 19.99 14.47
C THR A 468 -10.71 19.01 13.79
N ALA A 469 -9.40 19.21 13.92
CA ALA A 469 -8.40 18.25 13.48
C ALA A 469 -8.54 16.97 14.31
N GLN A 470 -8.74 15.82 13.66
CA GLN A 470 -8.44 14.54 14.30
C GLN A 470 -7.01 14.16 13.95
N PHE A 471 -6.10 14.30 14.92
CA PHE A 471 -4.91 13.48 14.97
C PHE A 471 -5.33 12.16 15.62
N HIS A 472 -5.85 11.22 14.82
CA HIS A 472 -6.01 9.86 15.31
C HIS A 472 -4.66 9.16 15.25
N PHE A 473 -4.06 9.01 16.44
CA PHE A 473 -2.85 8.23 16.70
C PHE A 473 -3.10 6.73 16.58
#